data_AF-W2IF85-F1
#
_entry.id   AF-W2IF85-F1
#
_cell.length_a   1.000
_cell.length_b   1.000
_cell.length_c   1.000
_cell.angle_alpha   90.00
_cell.angle_beta   90.00
_cell.angle_gamma   90.00
#
_symmetry.space_group_name_H-M   'P 1'
#
loop_
_entity.id
_entity.type
_entity.pdbx_description
1 polymer ?
#
loop_
_entity_poly.entity_id
_entity_poly.type
_entity_poly.pdbx_seq_one_letter_code
_entity_poly.pdbx_strand_id
1 'polypeptide(L)'
;MWVAMAGHQSQALRSPTGRRLVVSDNSYTRHTFAHALQMFTDGETHLLGTVRINLVDKWNKPGVAAAIQRVDKGARGGWELVATVDPEQGWVEKQKKRSPCGTRT
;
A
#
# COMPACT_ATOMS: atom_id res chain seq x y z
N MET A 1 -7.95 10.52 -5.45
CA MET A 1 -8.34 11.90 -5.11
C MET A 1 -8.48 12.07 -3.60
N TRP A 2 -9.41 11.38 -2.93
CA TRP A 2 -9.66 11.52 -1.48
C TRP A 2 -8.48 11.28 -0.55
N VAL A 3 -7.76 10.17 -0.71
CA VAL A 3 -6.60 9.87 0.16
C VAL A 3 -5.43 10.85 -0.07
N ALA A 4 -5.29 11.39 -1.28
CA ALA A 4 -4.29 12.43 -1.55
C ALA A 4 -4.67 13.75 -0.87
N MET A 5 -5.96 14.10 -0.86
CA MET A 5 -6.48 15.24 -0.08
C MET A 5 -6.27 15.03 1.42
N ALA A 6 -6.54 13.83 1.94
CA ALA A 6 -6.28 13.47 3.33
C ALA A 6 -4.79 13.56 3.68
N GLY A 7 -3.91 13.11 2.78
CA GLY A 7 -2.46 13.31 2.90
C GLY A 7 -2.10 14.79 2.97
N HIS A 8 -2.61 15.62 2.06
CA HIS A 8 -2.30 17.05 2.02
C HIS A 8 -2.77 17.79 3.27
N GLN A 9 -3.98 17.46 3.76
CA GLN A 9 -4.45 17.96 5.05
C GLN A 9 -3.56 17.49 6.20
N SER A 10 -3.06 16.25 6.15
CA SER A 10 -2.16 15.71 7.17
C SER A 10 -0.81 16.42 7.21
N GLN A 11 -0.29 16.80 6.05
CA GLN A 11 0.94 17.57 5.94
C GLN A 11 0.77 18.99 6.50
N ALA A 12 -0.36 19.63 6.22
CA ALA A 12 -0.68 20.97 6.72
C ALA A 12 -1.04 20.98 8.21
N LEU A 13 -1.71 19.94 8.70
CA LEU A 13 -2.21 19.80 10.06
C LEU A 13 -1.69 18.50 10.66
N ARG A 14 -0.46 18.56 11.20
CA ARG A 14 0.17 17.39 11.82
C ARG A 14 -0.63 16.88 13.02
N SER A 15 -0.67 15.57 13.15
CA SER A 15 -1.27 14.89 14.29
C SER A 15 -0.47 15.16 15.56
N PRO A 16 -1.10 15.49 16.71
CA PRO A 16 -0.41 15.64 17.98
C PRO A 16 0.37 14.39 18.42
N THR A 17 -0.06 13.22 17.95
CA THR A 17 0.57 11.92 18.25
C THR A 17 1.60 11.50 17.20
N GLY A 18 1.77 12.27 16.12
CA GLY A 18 2.61 11.91 14.99
C GLY A 18 2.13 10.67 14.23
N ARG A 19 0.86 10.28 14.39
CA ARG A 19 0.24 9.16 13.67
C ARG A 19 -1.15 9.50 13.19
N ARG A 20 -1.48 9.11 11.97
CA ARG A 20 -2.82 9.16 11.40
C ARG A 20 -3.11 7.89 10.60
N LEU A 21 -4.31 7.34 10.77
CA LEU A 21 -4.79 6.19 10.01
C LEU A 21 -5.85 6.65 9.01
N VAL A 22 -5.61 6.39 7.74
CA VAL A 22 -6.61 6.55 6.68
C VAL A 22 -7.16 5.16 6.37
N VAL A 23 -8.48 4.99 6.48
CA VAL A 23 -9.15 3.74 6.12
C VAL A 23 -9.86 3.92 4.78
N SER A 24 -9.58 3.06 3.81
CA SER A 24 -10.20 3.13 2.48
C SER A 24 -10.73 1.78 1.98
N ASP A 25 -11.66 1.85 1.05
CA ASP A 25 -12.12 0.68 0.30
C ASP A 25 -11.10 0.24 -0.76
N ASN A 26 -11.37 -0.88 -1.44
CA ASN A 26 -10.47 -1.46 -2.43
C ASN A 26 -10.19 -0.61 -3.66
N SER A 27 -11.00 0.42 -3.90
CA SER A 27 -10.87 1.29 -5.06
C SER A 27 -9.66 2.23 -4.90
N TYR A 28 -9.32 2.56 -3.65
CA TYR A 28 -8.27 3.52 -3.31
C TYR A 28 -7.06 2.89 -2.61
N THR A 29 -7.10 1.60 -2.25
CA THR A 29 -5.97 0.91 -1.62
C THR A 29 -5.04 0.28 -2.67
N ARG A 30 -3.86 0.89 -2.86
CA ARG A 30 -2.73 0.31 -3.60
C ARG A 30 -1.44 0.50 -2.80
N HIS A 31 -0.54 -0.49 -2.83
CA HIS A 31 0.73 -0.43 -2.12
C HIS A 31 1.56 0.81 -2.49
N THR A 32 1.68 1.11 -3.78
CA THR A 32 2.43 2.28 -4.28
C THR A 32 1.91 3.58 -3.70
N PHE A 33 0.60 3.64 -3.48
CA PHE A 33 -0.08 4.81 -2.99
C PHE A 33 -0.01 4.94 -1.48
N ALA A 34 -0.10 3.83 -0.74
CA ALA A 34 0.17 3.79 0.70
C ALA A 34 1.60 4.27 1.00
N HIS A 35 2.58 3.77 0.24
CA HIS A 35 3.98 4.16 0.39
C HIS A 35 4.21 5.64 0.01
N ALA A 36 3.63 6.11 -1.11
CA ALA A 36 3.72 7.52 -1.49
C ALA A 36 3.09 8.44 -0.43
N LEU A 37 1.95 8.05 0.15
CA LEU A 37 1.30 8.80 1.22
C LEU A 37 2.18 8.87 2.47
N GLN A 38 2.82 7.76 2.83
CA GLN A 38 3.72 7.71 3.97
C GLN A 38 4.94 8.61 3.77
N MET A 39 5.59 8.57 2.60
CA MET A 39 6.70 9.47 2.27
C MET A 39 6.27 10.94 2.25
N PHE A 40 5.10 11.22 1.67
CA PHE A 40 4.56 12.58 1.56
C PHE A 40 4.22 13.21 2.92
N THR A 41 3.90 12.39 3.93
CA THR A 41 3.51 12.84 5.27
C THR A 41 4.59 12.60 6.33
N ASP A 42 5.85 12.47 5.92
CA ASP A 42 6.99 12.21 6.81
C ASP A 42 6.79 10.99 7.74
N GLY A 43 6.11 9.97 7.25
CA GLY A 43 5.80 8.76 8.01
C GLY A 43 4.59 8.86 8.93
N GLU A 44 3.94 10.01 9.02
CA GLU A 44 2.81 10.22 9.94
C GLU A 44 1.56 9.42 9.51
N THR A 45 1.28 9.35 8.21
CA THR A 45 0.01 8.80 7.72
C THR A 45 0.18 7.37 7.18
N HIS A 46 -0.63 6.47 7.71
CA HIS A 46 -0.73 5.08 7.29
C HIS A 46 -2.06 4.81 6.57
N LEU A 47 -2.03 4.04 5.49
CA LEU A 47 -3.21 3.62 4.76
C LEU A 47 -3.58 2.17 5.12
N LEU A 48 -4.81 1.99 5.60
CA LEU A 48 -5.43 0.69 5.83
C LEU A 48 -6.60 0.54 4.87
N GLY A 49 -6.74 -0.63 4.26
CA GLY A 49 -7.90 -0.88 3.43
C GLY A 49 -7.95 -2.27 2.87
N THR A 50 -9.11 -2.62 2.33
CA THR A 50 -9.29 -3.87 1.59
C THR A 50 -8.56 -3.77 0.24
N VAL A 51 -8.03 -4.86 -0.28
CA VAL A 51 -7.38 -4.88 -1.62
C VAL A 51 -8.08 -5.93 -2.48
N ARG A 52 -8.31 -5.63 -3.76
CA ARG A 52 -8.80 -6.67 -4.69
C ARG A 52 -7.70 -7.71 -4.89
N ILE A 53 -8.04 -9.00 -4.87
CA ILE A 53 -7.04 -10.08 -4.94
C ILE A 53 -6.15 -9.99 -6.19
N ASN A 54 -6.68 -9.51 -7.31
CA ASN A 54 -5.95 -9.29 -8.56
C ASN A 54 -4.97 -8.09 -8.52
N LEU A 55 -5.11 -7.21 -7.52
CA LEU A 55 -4.25 -6.06 -7.26
C LEU A 55 -3.25 -6.33 -6.14
N VAL A 56 -3.29 -7.51 -5.50
CA VAL A 56 -2.22 -7.96 -4.61
C VAL A 56 -0.97 -8.12 -5.45
N ASP A 57 0.01 -7.27 -5.21
CA ASP A 57 1.26 -7.29 -5.95
C ASP A 57 2.05 -8.58 -5.69
N LYS A 58 3.07 -8.80 -6.53
CA LYS A 58 3.92 -10.00 -6.46
C LYS A 58 4.58 -10.17 -5.07
N TRP A 59 4.90 -9.07 -4.40
CA TRP A 59 5.65 -9.04 -3.15
C TRP A 59 4.78 -9.35 -1.94
N ASN A 60 3.51 -8.97 -2.00
CA ASN A 60 2.53 -9.23 -0.96
C ASN A 60 1.85 -10.60 -1.06
N LYS A 61 1.93 -11.29 -2.20
CA LYS A 61 1.35 -12.63 -2.39
C LYS A 61 1.78 -13.66 -1.34
N PRO A 62 3.07 -13.80 -0.97
CA PRO A 62 3.48 -14.74 0.07
C PRO A 62 2.85 -14.45 1.43
N GLY A 63 2.82 -13.16 1.82
CA GLY A 63 2.21 -12.73 3.09
C GLY A 63 0.70 -13.01 3.14
N VAL A 64 -0.01 -12.70 2.04
CA VAL A 64 -1.45 -12.98 1.92
C VAL A 64 -1.72 -14.49 1.92
N ALA A 65 -0.93 -15.29 1.22
CA ALA A 65 -1.09 -16.75 1.21
C ALA A 65 -0.91 -17.36 2.61
N ALA A 66 0.10 -16.89 3.36
CA ALA A 66 0.32 -17.32 4.73
C ALA A 66 -0.83 -16.90 5.67
N ALA A 67 -1.39 -15.69 5.48
CA ALA A 67 -2.55 -15.22 6.23
C ALA A 67 -3.81 -16.03 5.94
N ILE A 68 -4.05 -16.38 4.66
CA ILE A 68 -5.17 -17.26 4.29
C ILE A 68 -5.09 -18.59 5.03
N GLN A 69 -3.91 -19.21 5.10
CA GLN A 69 -3.73 -20.48 5.83
C GLN A 69 -4.00 -20.35 7.34
N ARG A 70 -3.69 -19.20 7.94
CA ARG A 70 -3.97 -18.94 9.36
C ARG A 70 -5.45 -18.71 9.61
N VAL A 71 -6.09 -17.89 8.78
CA VAL A 71 -7.51 -17.57 8.89
C VAL A 71 -8.39 -18.80 8.62
N ASP A 72 -8.02 -19.64 7.66
CA ASP A 72 -8.73 -20.88 7.32
C ASP A 72 -8.78 -21.88 8.48
N LYS A 73 -7.70 -21.95 9.27
CA LYS A 73 -7.62 -22.78 10.49
C LYS A 73 -8.30 -22.12 11.70
N GLY A 74 -8.74 -20.87 11.57
CA GLY A 74 -9.31 -20.07 12.65
C GLY A 74 -10.81 -20.26 12.83
N ALA A 75 -11.38 -19.50 13.76
CA ALA A 75 -12.83 -19.43 13.92
C ALA A 75 -13.48 -18.76 12.70
N ARG A 76 -14.66 -19.26 12.30
CA ARG A 76 -15.46 -18.66 11.23
C ARG A 76 -15.76 -17.20 11.56
N GLY A 77 -15.57 -16.31 10.57
CA GLY A 77 -15.72 -14.86 10.73
C GLY A 77 -14.45 -14.13 11.19
N GLY A 78 -13.35 -14.86 11.41
CA GLY A 78 -12.04 -14.28 11.63
C GLY A 78 -11.51 -13.54 10.40
N TRP A 79 -10.64 -12.57 10.66
CA TRP A 79 -9.92 -11.81 9.63
C TRP A 79 -8.51 -11.53 10.13
N GLU A 80 -7.59 -11.29 9.20
CA GLU A 80 -6.20 -10.98 9.51
C GLU A 80 -5.74 -9.77 8.69
N LEU A 81 -5.02 -8.86 9.34
CA LEU A 81 -4.36 -7.76 8.68
C LEU A 81 -2.98 -8.18 8.17
N VAL A 82 -2.73 -7.99 6.88
CA VAL A 82 -1.43 -8.28 6.26
C VAL A 82 -0.71 -6.97 5.95
N ALA A 83 0.48 -6.81 6.52
CA ALA A 83 1.33 -5.65 6.22
C ALA A 83 1.83 -5.69 4.77
N THR A 84 1.88 -4.52 4.15
CA THR A 84 2.48 -4.35 2.83
C THR A 84 3.99 -4.54 2.90
N VAL A 85 4.57 -5.28 1.95
CA VAL A 85 6.01 -5.51 1.85
C VAL A 85 6.55 -4.65 0.74
N ASP A 86 7.64 -3.94 0.99
CA ASP A 86 8.28 -3.13 -0.04
C ASP A 86 8.89 -4.01 -1.14
N PRO A 87 8.83 -3.58 -2.42
CA PRO A 87 9.53 -4.26 -3.49
C PRO A 87 11.05 -4.28 -3.22
N GLU A 88 11.75 -5.32 -3.66
CA GLU A 88 13.21 -5.43 -3.53
C GLU A 88 13.93 -4.15 -3.99
N GLN A 89 14.92 -3.71 -3.20
CA GLN A 89 15.79 -2.58 -3.55
C GLN A 89 16.40 -2.78 -4.95
N GLY A 90 16.21 -1.79 -5.82
CA GLY A 90 16.66 -1.82 -7.22
C GLY A 90 15.63 -2.32 -8.24
N TRP A 91 14.44 -2.78 -7.84
CA TRP A 91 13.39 -3.16 -8.78
C TRP A 91 12.86 -1.95 -9.59
N VAL A 92 12.69 -0.81 -8.92
CA VAL A 92 12.25 0.46 -9.53
C VAL A 92 13.25 0.92 -10.61
N GLU A 93 14.54 0.75 -10.36
CA GLU A 93 15.62 1.08 -11.31
C GLU A 93 15.64 0.11 -12.50
N LYS A 94 15.40 -1.18 -12.26
CA LYS A 94 15.27 -2.19 -13.33
C LYS A 94 14.06 -1.93 -14.23
N GLN A 95 12.94 -1.39 -13.73
CA GLN A 95 11.82 -1.01 -14.59
C GLN A 95 12.15 0.18 -15.51
N LYS A 96 12.82 1.22 -15.00
CA LYS A 96 13.26 2.35 -15.84
C LYS A 96 14.20 1.91 -16.98
N LYS A 97 15.06 0.91 -16.74
CA LYS A 97 15.92 0.33 -17.78
C LYS A 97 15.18 -0.53 -18.81
N ARG A 98 14.00 -1.08 -18.47
CA ARG A 98 13.20 -1.94 -19.36
C ARG A 98 12.23 -1.18 -20.26
N SER A 99 11.99 0.10 -20.00
CA SER A 99 11.33 1.00 -20.94
C SER A 99 12.39 1.88 -21.60
N PRO A 100 13.10 1.40 -22.64
CA PRO A 100 13.80 2.31 -23.51
C PRO A 100 12.73 3.21 -24.15
N CYS A 101 13.02 4.51 -24.14
CA CYS A 101 12.29 5.51 -24.88
C CYS A 101 11.88 4.95 -26.25
N GLY A 102 10.58 4.77 -26.47
CA GLY A 102 10.05 4.48 -27.79
C GLY A 102 10.15 5.76 -28.62
N THR A 103 11.28 5.97 -29.29
CA THR A 103 11.34 6.88 -30.43
C THR A 103 10.58 6.21 -31.56
N ARG A 104 9.31 6.59 -31.70
CA ARG A 104 8.48 6.26 -32.85
C ARG A 104 8.90 7.23 -33.97
N THR A 105 9.79 6.80 -34.85
CA THR A 105 9.96 7.38 -36.19
C THR A 105 8.91 6.81 -37.13
#